data_AF-A0A1S2UI64-F1
#
_entry.id   AF-A0A1S2UI64-F1
#
_cell.length_a   1.000
_cell.length_b   1.000
_cell.length_c   1.000
_cell.angle_alpha   90.00
_cell.angle_beta   90.00
_cell.angle_gamma   90.00
#
_symmetry.space_group_name_H-M   'P 1'
#
loop_
_entity.id
_entity.type
_entity.pdbx_description
1 polymer ?
#
loop_
_entity_poly.entity_id
_entity_poly.type
_entity_poly.pdbx_seq_one_letter_code
_entity_poly.pdbx_strand_id
1 'polypeptide(L)'
;MSELTKHPSYKQAVEDFLKEFKYGDLVGHEWLEARFGMPSMTDSKSLTVEKFRERQFEWLANVEAFKSDLLKHHQVCLQSVRGRGYRWVPPHEQTEVAVTELGRNVRKAFRGSGEKLRNLRITELTDDQRRANLDAVAKFSALQGMTRKALG
;
A
#
# COMPACT_ATOMS: atom_id res chain seq x y z
N MET A 1 35.54 -13.76 5.63
CA MET A 1 35.15 -12.47 5.04
C MET A 1 33.81 -12.12 5.66
N SER A 2 33.79 -11.26 6.68
CA SER A 2 32.55 -10.85 7.33
C SER A 2 31.73 -10.03 6.33
N GLU A 3 30.61 -10.59 5.85
CA GLU A 3 29.66 -9.84 5.04
C GLU A 3 29.19 -8.63 5.84
N LEU A 4 29.49 -7.43 5.33
CA LEU A 4 29.06 -6.18 5.94
C LEU A 4 27.56 -6.04 5.77
N THR A 5 26.78 -6.34 6.82
CA THR A 5 25.34 -6.15 6.83
C THR A 5 25.00 -4.68 6.55
N LYS A 6 24.29 -4.41 5.46
CA LYS A 6 23.89 -3.03 5.14
C LYS A 6 22.78 -2.55 6.07
N HIS A 7 23.00 -1.38 6.66
CA HIS A 7 21.98 -0.64 7.39
C HIS A 7 21.43 0.51 6.52
N PRO A 8 20.12 0.79 6.55
CA PRO A 8 19.05 0.07 7.27
C PRO A 8 18.76 -1.32 6.69
N SER A 9 18.13 -2.21 7.47
CA SER A 9 17.97 -3.64 7.15
C SER A 9 17.31 -3.91 5.78
N TYR A 10 16.41 -3.03 5.32
CA TYR A 10 15.80 -3.16 4.00
C TYR A 10 16.82 -3.14 2.85
N LYS A 11 17.98 -2.47 3.00
CA LYS A 11 19.00 -2.42 1.94
C LYS A 11 19.66 -3.78 1.73
N GLN A 12 19.93 -4.50 2.82
CA GLN A 12 20.41 -5.88 2.72
C GLN A 12 19.32 -6.77 2.11
N ALA A 13 18.06 -6.59 2.53
CA ALA A 13 16.93 -7.32 1.97
C ALA A 13 16.81 -7.13 0.44
N VAL A 14 17.08 -5.93 -0.09
CA VAL A 14 17.08 -5.68 -1.55
C VAL A 14 18.12 -6.55 -2.25
N GLU A 15 19.35 -6.61 -1.74
CA GLU A 15 20.41 -7.41 -2.34
C GLU A 15 20.11 -8.90 -2.29
N ASP A 16 19.62 -9.37 -1.15
CA ASP A 16 19.26 -10.77 -0.96
C ASP A 16 18.07 -11.14 -1.86
N PHE A 17 17.09 -10.23 -1.99
CA PHE A 17 15.95 -10.41 -2.90
C PHE A 17 16.41 -10.64 -4.34
N LEU A 18 17.33 -9.80 -4.85
CA LEU A 18 17.79 -9.87 -6.24
C LEU A 18 18.61 -11.13 -6.53
N LYS A 19 19.19 -11.76 -5.51
CA LYS A 19 19.91 -13.04 -5.62
C LYS A 19 18.96 -14.24 -5.55
N GLU A 20 17.92 -14.15 -4.73
CA GLU A 20 17.07 -15.30 -4.36
C GLU A 20 15.81 -15.44 -5.23
N PHE A 21 15.27 -14.33 -5.78
CA PHE A 21 13.98 -14.34 -6.49
C PHE A 21 14.11 -13.96 -7.96
N LYS A 22 13.07 -14.30 -8.73
CA LYS A 22 12.92 -13.95 -10.15
C LYS A 22 11.50 -13.48 -10.44
N TYR A 23 11.28 -13.03 -11.68
CA TYR A 23 9.94 -12.67 -12.15
C TYR A 23 8.93 -13.78 -11.92
N GLY A 24 7.76 -13.41 -11.41
CA GLY A 24 6.67 -14.32 -11.08
C GLY A 24 6.73 -14.89 -9.67
N ASP A 25 7.89 -14.88 -9.01
CA ASP A 25 8.04 -15.45 -7.68
C ASP A 25 7.28 -14.65 -6.62
N LEU A 26 6.85 -15.35 -5.58
CA LEU A 26 6.19 -14.79 -4.40
C LEU A 26 7.17 -14.70 -3.25
N VAL A 27 7.42 -13.48 -2.79
CA VAL A 27 8.17 -13.19 -1.57
C VAL A 27 7.20 -13.14 -0.40
N GLY A 28 7.32 -14.13 0.47
CA GLY A 28 6.45 -14.29 1.64
C GLY A 28 6.74 -13.25 2.73
N HIS A 29 5.75 -13.00 3.58
CA HIS A 29 5.93 -12.13 4.75
C HIS A 29 7.01 -12.64 5.70
N GLU A 30 7.09 -13.96 5.93
CA GLU A 30 8.10 -14.55 6.83
C GLU A 30 9.54 -14.26 6.35
N TRP A 31 9.77 -14.31 5.04
CA TRP A 31 11.07 -13.96 4.46
C TRP A 31 11.42 -12.49 4.72
N LEU A 32 10.46 -11.59 4.52
CA LEU A 32 10.64 -10.16 4.80
C LEU A 32 10.85 -9.89 6.28
N GLU A 33 10.08 -10.54 7.17
CA GLU A 33 10.24 -10.43 8.62
C GLU A 33 11.65 -10.83 9.04
N ALA A 34 12.13 -11.97 8.56
CA ALA A 34 13.50 -12.42 8.83
C ALA A 34 14.56 -11.43 8.33
N ARG A 35 14.42 -10.90 7.10
CA ARG A 35 15.38 -9.96 6.51
C ARG A 35 15.34 -8.56 7.11
N PHE A 36 14.18 -8.14 7.61
CA PHE A 36 14.05 -6.89 8.34
C PHE A 36 14.49 -7.01 9.80
N GLY A 37 14.78 -8.23 10.29
CA GLY A 37 15.12 -8.49 11.69
C GLY A 37 13.92 -8.37 12.63
N MET A 38 12.70 -8.56 12.09
CA MET A 38 11.45 -8.41 12.82
C MET A 38 11.00 -9.75 13.41
N PRO A 39 10.46 -9.76 14.64
CA PRO A 39 9.95 -10.99 15.24
C PRO A 39 8.75 -11.51 14.45
N SER A 40 8.72 -12.81 14.19
CA SER A 40 7.63 -13.45 13.46
C SER A 40 6.29 -13.29 14.18
N MET A 41 5.22 -13.05 13.42
CA MET A 41 3.86 -13.01 13.97
C MET A 41 3.39 -14.37 14.49
N THR A 42 3.89 -15.48 13.95
CA THR A 42 3.53 -16.84 14.39
C THR A 42 4.19 -17.22 15.72
N ASP A 43 5.36 -16.66 16.01
CA ASP A 43 6.12 -16.91 17.24
C ASP A 43 5.83 -15.90 18.37
N SER A 44 4.98 -14.91 18.07
CA SER A 44 4.67 -13.81 18.98
C SER A 44 3.78 -14.26 20.15
N LYS A 45 4.40 -14.89 21.15
CA LYS A 45 3.85 -15.02 22.50
C LYS A 45 3.57 -13.61 23.04
N SER A 46 2.30 -13.23 23.07
CA SER A 46 1.73 -12.05 23.74
C SER A 46 2.53 -10.75 23.58
N LEU A 47 2.53 -10.16 22.38
CA LEU A 47 2.87 -8.74 22.25
C LEU A 47 1.82 -7.90 23.00
N THR A 48 2.25 -6.94 23.80
CA THR A 48 1.33 -5.91 24.31
C THR A 48 0.79 -5.10 23.13
N VAL A 49 -0.35 -4.43 23.30
CA VAL A 49 -0.98 -3.64 22.24
C VAL A 49 -0.02 -2.58 21.69
N GLU A 50 0.78 -1.98 22.56
CA GLU A 50 1.78 -0.95 22.24
C GLU A 50 2.90 -1.53 21.38
N LYS A 51 3.51 -2.64 21.80
CA LYS A 51 4.59 -3.30 21.05
C LYS A 51 4.09 -3.82 19.70
N PHE A 52 2.85 -4.28 19.64
CA PHE A 52 2.23 -4.68 18.39
C PHE A 52 2.07 -3.49 17.43
N ARG A 53 1.62 -2.33 17.92
CA ARG A 53 1.51 -1.10 17.11
C ARG A 53 2.87 -0.61 16.61
N GLU A 54 3.88 -0.57 17.48
CA GLU A 54 5.25 -0.19 17.11
C GLU A 54 5.79 -1.09 15.99
N ARG A 55 5.65 -2.42 16.16
CA ARG A 55 5.99 -3.40 15.13
C ARG A 55 5.23 -3.14 13.82
N GLN A 56 3.94 -2.80 13.86
CA GLN A 56 3.18 -2.50 12.64
C GLN A 56 3.73 -1.28 11.89
N PHE A 57 4.13 -0.22 12.61
CA PHE A 57 4.75 0.95 11.98
C PHE A 57 6.12 0.63 11.39
N GLU A 58 6.94 -0.11 12.11
CA GLU A 58 8.26 -0.55 11.63
C GLU A 58 8.13 -1.44 10.39
N TRP A 59 7.17 -2.36 10.39
CA TRP A 59 6.87 -3.23 9.24
C TRP A 59 6.49 -2.40 8.02
N LEU A 60 5.55 -1.46 8.18
CA LEU A 60 5.11 -0.58 7.09
C LEU A 60 6.27 0.26 6.56
N ALA A 61 7.10 0.83 7.43
CA ALA A 61 8.25 1.64 7.04
C ALA A 61 9.28 0.82 6.23
N ASN A 62 9.64 -0.37 6.72
CA ASN A 62 10.61 -1.24 6.05
C ASN A 62 10.09 -1.77 4.71
N VAL A 63 8.83 -2.22 4.65
CA VAL A 63 8.21 -2.70 3.41
C VAL A 63 8.13 -1.61 2.36
N GLU A 64 7.73 -0.39 2.72
CA GLU A 64 7.62 0.71 1.75
C GLU A 64 9.00 1.18 1.27
N ALA A 65 10.01 1.23 2.17
CA ALA A 65 11.38 1.52 1.77
C ALA A 65 11.94 0.45 0.82
N PHE A 66 11.76 -0.83 1.15
CA PHE A 66 12.15 -1.97 0.33
C PHE A 66 11.52 -1.93 -1.06
N LYS A 67 10.20 -1.76 -1.15
CA LYS A 67 9.47 -1.66 -2.43
C LYS A 67 9.94 -0.45 -3.24
N SER A 68 10.14 0.69 -2.60
CA SER A 68 10.59 1.92 -3.28
C SER A 68 11.99 1.75 -3.85
N ASP A 69 12.90 1.13 -3.10
CA ASP A 69 14.29 0.91 -3.51
C ASP A 69 14.35 -0.06 -4.71
N LEU A 70 13.67 -1.22 -4.59
CA LEU A 70 13.49 -2.17 -5.68
C LEU A 70 12.94 -1.52 -6.96
N LEU A 71 11.89 -0.70 -6.84
CA LEU A 71 11.28 -0.07 -8.00
C LEU A 71 12.20 0.98 -8.64
N LYS A 72 12.76 1.88 -7.85
CA LYS A 72 13.48 3.07 -8.36
C LYS A 72 14.92 2.77 -8.78
N HIS A 73 15.58 1.83 -8.11
CA HIS A 73 17.00 1.51 -8.35
C HIS A 73 17.20 0.23 -9.14
N HIS A 74 16.22 -0.69 -9.09
CA HIS A 74 16.34 -2.00 -9.73
C HIS A 74 15.22 -2.31 -10.73
N GLN A 75 14.28 -1.38 -10.95
CA GLN A 75 13.14 -1.55 -11.86
C GLN A 75 12.29 -2.79 -11.55
N VAL A 76 12.27 -3.17 -10.27
CA VAL A 76 11.51 -4.31 -9.75
C VAL A 76 10.17 -3.82 -9.21
N CYS A 77 9.09 -4.19 -9.88
CA CYS A 77 7.74 -3.92 -9.40
C CYS A 77 7.23 -5.11 -8.57
N LEU A 78 6.73 -4.81 -7.37
CA LEU A 78 6.12 -5.77 -6.46
C LEU A 78 4.61 -5.55 -6.37
N GLN A 79 3.85 -6.59 -6.67
CA GLN A 79 2.38 -6.61 -6.53
C GLN A 79 1.98 -7.32 -5.25
N SER A 80 1.13 -6.70 -4.42
CA SER A 80 0.62 -7.33 -3.21
C SER A 80 -0.29 -8.51 -3.53
N VAL A 81 0.00 -9.67 -2.93
CA VAL A 81 -0.86 -10.86 -2.94
C VAL A 81 -1.44 -11.02 -1.53
N ARG A 82 -2.75 -10.76 -1.42
CA ARG A 82 -3.46 -10.67 -0.13
C ARG A 82 -3.14 -11.86 0.79
N GLY A 83 -2.62 -11.55 1.97
CA GLY A 83 -2.32 -12.52 3.02
C GLY A 83 -1.09 -13.41 2.76
N ARG A 84 -0.41 -13.25 1.63
CA ARG A 84 0.71 -14.11 1.22
C ARG A 84 2.03 -13.37 1.16
N GLY A 85 2.04 -12.16 0.62
CA GLY A 85 3.27 -11.40 0.41
C GLY A 85 3.22 -10.57 -0.87
N TYR A 86 4.33 -10.57 -1.60
CA TYR A 86 4.51 -9.75 -2.81
C TYR A 86 5.03 -10.58 -3.96
N ARG A 87 4.38 -10.46 -5.12
CA ARG A 87 4.83 -11.09 -6.36
C ARG A 87 5.74 -10.15 -7.12
N TRP A 88 6.88 -10.63 -7.60
CA TRP A 88 7.69 -9.89 -8.57
C TRP A 88 6.99 -9.87 -9.93
N VAL A 89 6.50 -8.70 -10.32
CA VAL A 89 5.76 -8.51 -11.56
C VAL A 89 6.72 -8.57 -12.76
N PRO A 90 6.47 -9.44 -13.76
CA PRO A 90 7.17 -9.39 -15.05
C PRO A 90 6.99 -8.03 -15.74
N PRO A 91 7.99 -7.52 -16.48
CA PRO A 91 7.93 -6.16 -17.03
C PRO A 91 6.73 -5.91 -17.95
N HIS A 92 6.32 -6.93 -18.71
CA HIS A 92 5.18 -6.84 -19.64
C HIS A 92 3.82 -6.72 -18.93
N GLU A 93 3.73 -7.11 -17.65
CA GLU A 93 2.50 -6.99 -16.85
C GLU A 93 2.44 -5.68 -16.04
N GLN A 94 3.58 -5.01 -15.83
CA GLN A 94 3.69 -3.89 -14.90
C GLN A 94 2.73 -2.74 -15.21
N THR A 95 2.55 -2.42 -16.50
CA THR A 95 1.62 -1.38 -16.95
C THR A 95 0.18 -1.68 -16.53
N GLU A 96 -0.29 -2.92 -16.76
CA GLU A 96 -1.64 -3.34 -16.40
C GLU A 96 -1.83 -3.35 -14.88
N VAL A 97 -0.83 -3.83 -14.13
CA VAL A 97 -0.85 -3.81 -12.67
C VAL A 97 -0.99 -2.38 -12.15
N ALA A 98 -0.18 -1.44 -12.64
CA ALA A 98 -0.21 -0.04 -12.23
C ALA A 98 -1.56 0.63 -12.54
N VAL A 99 -2.11 0.44 -13.74
CA VAL A 99 -3.41 1.00 -14.13
C VAL A 99 -4.55 0.40 -13.31
N THR A 100 -4.52 -0.91 -13.08
CA THR A 100 -5.53 -1.60 -12.26
C THR A 100 -5.51 -1.12 -10.82
N GLU A 101 -4.33 -0.98 -10.23
CA GLU A 101 -4.17 -0.46 -8.86
C GLU A 101 -4.63 0.99 -8.75
N LEU A 102 -4.28 1.85 -9.71
CA LEU A 102 -4.78 3.22 -9.79
C LEU A 102 -6.31 3.24 -9.81
N GLY A 103 -6.94 2.45 -10.70
CA GLY A 103 -8.39 2.37 -10.82
C GLY A 103 -9.06 1.91 -9.52
N ARG A 104 -8.47 0.95 -8.79
CA ARG A 104 -8.96 0.50 -7.47
C ARG A 104 -8.83 1.61 -6.41
N ASN A 105 -7.69 2.29 -6.35
CA ASN A 105 -7.42 3.35 -5.38
C ASN A 105 -8.35 4.55 -5.59
N VAL A 106 -8.54 4.96 -6.83
CA VAL A 106 -9.47 6.02 -7.22
C VAL A 106 -10.91 5.67 -6.84
N ARG A 107 -11.36 4.45 -7.14
CA ARG A 107 -12.70 3.96 -6.74
C ARG A 107 -12.89 3.99 -5.21
N LYS A 108 -11.87 3.57 -4.46
CA LYS A 108 -11.89 3.59 -2.98
C LYS A 108 -11.99 5.03 -2.45
N ALA A 109 -11.21 5.96 -3.00
CA ALA A 109 -11.24 7.37 -2.62
C ALA A 109 -12.63 7.99 -2.89
N PHE A 110 -13.22 7.74 -4.07
CA PHE A 110 -14.57 8.22 -4.37
C PHE A 110 -15.63 7.63 -3.45
N ARG A 111 -15.52 6.34 -3.08
CA ARG A 111 -16.48 5.74 -2.13
C ARG A 111 -16.40 6.43 -0.77
N GLY A 112 -15.21 6.53 -0.19
CA GLY A 112 -15.02 7.10 1.15
C GLY A 112 -15.41 8.58 1.23
N SER A 113 -15.02 9.38 0.24
CA SER A 113 -15.41 10.81 0.19
C SER A 113 -16.92 10.98 -0.04
N GLY A 114 -17.51 10.15 -0.90
CA GLY A 114 -18.95 10.18 -1.17
C GLY A 114 -19.79 9.76 0.04
N GLU A 115 -19.30 8.85 0.88
CA GLU A 115 -19.93 8.49 2.16
C GLU A 115 -19.89 9.66 3.14
N LYS A 116 -18.74 10.33 3.28
CA LYS A 116 -18.60 11.50 4.17
C LYS A 116 -19.53 12.64 3.79
N LEU A 117 -19.67 12.93 2.49
CA LEU A 117 -20.53 14.00 2.00
C LEU A 117 -22.02 13.73 2.23
N ARG A 118 -22.43 12.45 2.21
CA ARG A 118 -23.83 12.03 2.38
C ARG A 118 -24.24 11.83 3.83
N ASN A 119 -23.31 11.48 4.70
CA ASN A 119 -23.57 11.16 6.10
C ASN A 119 -23.18 12.33 7.02
N LEU A 120 -23.75 13.49 6.75
CA LEU A 120 -23.64 14.68 7.61
C LEU A 120 -24.88 14.83 8.47
N ARG A 121 -24.73 15.42 9.65
CA ARG A 121 -25.86 15.85 10.48
C ARG A 121 -26.45 17.13 9.89
N ILE A 122 -27.24 17.00 8.82
CA ILE A 122 -27.79 18.12 8.05
C ILE A 122 -28.54 19.12 8.94
N THR A 123 -29.15 18.67 10.03
CA THR A 123 -29.85 19.50 11.01
C THR A 123 -28.94 20.46 11.79
N GLU A 124 -27.65 20.16 11.91
CA GLU A 124 -26.65 20.99 12.61
C GLU A 124 -26.01 22.05 11.68
N LEU A 125 -26.36 22.04 10.39
CA LEU A 125 -25.80 22.97 9.40
C LEU A 125 -26.62 24.24 9.28
N THR A 126 -25.93 25.37 9.10
CA THR A 126 -26.55 26.61 8.60
C THR A 126 -26.95 26.45 7.13
N ASP A 127 -27.80 27.34 6.62
CA ASP A 127 -28.27 27.23 5.23
C ASP A 127 -27.14 27.43 4.22
N ASP A 128 -26.16 28.28 4.52
CA ASP A 128 -24.96 28.42 3.67
C ASP A 128 -24.08 27.18 3.68
N GLN A 129 -23.94 26.51 4.84
CA GLN A 129 -23.23 25.24 4.93
C GLN A 129 -23.96 24.11 4.19
N ARG A 130 -25.29 24.09 4.24
CA ARG A 130 -26.12 23.15 3.44
C ARG A 130 -25.93 23.40 1.94
N ARG A 131 -25.97 24.66 1.50
CA ARG A 131 -25.71 25.03 0.10
C ARG A 131 -24.32 24.59 -0.35
N ALA A 132 -23.29 24.88 0.45
CA ALA A 132 -21.92 24.46 0.15
C ALA A 132 -21.77 22.93 0.05
N ASN A 133 -22.47 22.17 0.92
CA ASN A 133 -22.48 20.71 0.83
C ASN A 133 -23.13 20.21 -0.47
N LEU A 134 -24.30 20.75 -0.85
CA LEU A 134 -24.98 20.38 -2.09
C LEU A 134 -24.11 20.66 -3.32
N ASP A 135 -23.45 21.82 -3.36
CA ASP A 135 -22.53 22.18 -4.43
C ASP A 135 -21.33 21.22 -4.48
N ALA A 136 -20.77 20.84 -3.32
CA ALA A 136 -19.68 19.89 -3.24
C ALA A 136 -20.11 18.49 -3.72
N VAL A 137 -21.30 18.03 -3.36
CA VAL A 137 -21.88 16.76 -3.84
C VAL A 137 -22.05 16.77 -5.36
N ALA A 138 -22.56 17.86 -5.94
CA ALA A 138 -22.73 17.99 -7.38
C ALA A 138 -21.39 17.92 -8.13
N LYS A 139 -20.40 18.72 -7.70
CA LYS A 139 -19.03 18.71 -8.27
C LYS A 139 -18.38 17.33 -8.14
N PHE A 140 -18.54 16.68 -6.99
CA PHE A 140 -17.99 15.37 -6.72
C PHE A 140 -18.58 14.28 -7.64
N SER A 141 -19.90 14.27 -7.81
CA SER A 141 -20.58 13.35 -8.73
C SER A 141 -20.12 13.52 -10.17
N ALA A 142 -19.96 14.77 -10.63
CA ALA A 142 -19.45 15.05 -11.98
C ALA A 142 -18.02 14.51 -12.17
N LEU A 143 -17.12 14.79 -11.21
CA LEU A 143 -15.74 14.30 -11.23
C LEU A 143 -15.68 12.76 -11.20
N GLN A 144 -16.51 12.12 -10.38
CA GLN A 144 -16.60 10.67 -10.32
C GLN A 144 -17.05 10.07 -11.66
N GLY A 145 -18.04 10.69 -12.33
CA GLY A 145 -18.53 10.25 -13.63
C GLY A 145 -17.46 10.33 -14.72
N MET A 146 -16.77 11.48 -14.81
CA MET A 146 -15.65 11.66 -15.74
C MET A 146 -14.53 10.65 -15.51
N THR A 147 -14.15 10.46 -14.24
CA THR A 147 -13.04 9.57 -13.89
C THR A 147 -13.37 8.10 -14.16
N ARG A 148 -14.63 7.68 -13.92
CA ARG A 148 -15.10 6.35 -14.28
C ARG A 148 -15.02 6.10 -15.79
N LYS A 149 -15.30 7.10 -16.62
CA LYS A 149 -15.18 6.98 -18.09
C LYS A 149 -13.73 6.83 -18.56
N ALA A 150 -12.78 7.40 -17.83
CA ALA A 150 -11.36 7.39 -18.20
C ALA A 150 -10.57 6.17 -17.67
N LEU A 151 -10.98 5.61 -16.52
CA LEU A 151 -10.29 4.50 -15.83
C LEU A 151 -11.12 3.21 -15.73
N GLY A 152 -12.32 3.20 -16.31
CA GLY A 152 -13.29 2.11 -16.25
C GLY A 152 -13.31 1.28 -17.52
#